data_AF-A0A0V1LFM8-F1
#
_entry.id   AF-A0A0V1LFM8-F1
#
_cell.length_a   1.000
_cell.length_b   1.000
_cell.length_c   1.000
_cell.angle_alpha   90.00
_cell.angle_beta   90.00
_cell.angle_gamma   90.00
#
_symmetry.space_group_name_H-M   'P 1'
#
loop_
_entity.id
_entity.type
_entity.pdbx_description
1 polymer ?
#
loop_
_entity_poly.entity_id
_entity_poly.type
_entity_poly.pdbx_seq_one_letter_code
_entity_poly.pdbx_strand_id
1 'polypeptide(L)'
;MVAGMYMGELVRLVIEKLVKGNLIFRGVGSQLLFTPNTFPTKFISEILADEGGNMVQTRQILDELGIETYVYSDLLVLREVCMTVSRRSANLCAAAIACVLNRIGKKKAIVGIDGSTYRFHPFLHSWVKDKVRELLDPNIDFHLVQAGDGSGRGAALVAAIADKLNLCSIFPTLLIFIAINFFPYVLDYHVFAMLHHDQQGELIFDLDTTLQFPCSAKEYVEKAIRPDCECHNNRRLFRVVDAKLYIEKFASDRSHMISPETFAHPPPWPIIVTHNCQNNLSKWLEVAVDRCPHTDSYGCVFDLEQV
;
A
#
# COMPACT_ATOMS: atom_id res chain seq x y z
N MET A 1 -4.61 -4.53 10.47
CA MET A 1 -5.73 -3.71 11.03
C MET A 1 -6.26 -2.68 10.03
N VAL A 2 -5.45 -2.21 9.08
CA VAL A 2 -5.88 -1.26 8.03
C VAL A 2 -5.76 -1.83 6.62
N ALA A 3 -4.74 -2.63 6.32
CA ALA A 3 -4.54 -3.17 4.97
C ALA A 3 -5.69 -4.06 4.50
N GLY A 4 -6.07 -3.84 3.24
CA GLY A 4 -7.18 -4.52 2.56
C GLY A 4 -7.11 -6.03 2.65
N MET A 5 -5.94 -6.60 2.37
CA MET A 5 -5.67 -8.06 2.34
C MET A 5 -6.24 -8.79 3.56
N TYR A 6 -6.34 -8.13 4.70
CA TYR A 6 -6.67 -8.76 5.97
C TYR A 6 -8.02 -8.35 6.53
N MET A 7 -8.65 -7.33 5.95
CA MET A 7 -10.03 -6.98 6.28
C MET A 7 -10.96 -8.15 5.98
N GLY A 8 -10.74 -8.81 4.83
CA GLY A 8 -11.52 -9.99 4.44
C GLY A 8 -11.37 -11.15 5.42
N GLU A 9 -10.14 -11.49 5.81
CA GLU A 9 -9.89 -12.56 6.79
C GLU A 9 -10.47 -12.24 8.18
N LEU A 10 -10.44 -10.97 8.59
CA LEU A 10 -11.08 -10.56 9.84
C LEU A 10 -12.60 -10.74 9.80
N VAL A 11 -13.24 -10.41 8.67
CA VAL A 11 -14.67 -10.68 8.47
C VAL A 11 -14.92 -12.20 8.55
N ARG A 12 -14.14 -13.00 7.83
CA ARG A 12 -14.25 -14.47 7.83
C ARG A 12 -14.21 -15.05 9.25
N LEU A 13 -13.22 -14.65 10.06
CA LEU A 13 -13.06 -15.11 11.43
C LEU A 13 -14.25 -14.75 12.33
N VAL A 14 -14.81 -13.54 12.16
CA VAL A 14 -16.02 -13.14 12.88
C VAL A 14 -17.21 -13.99 12.46
N ILE A 15 -17.42 -14.19 11.16
CA ILE A 15 -18.51 -15.02 10.63
C ILE A 15 -18.35 -16.48 11.09
N GLU A 16 -17.16 -17.06 11.02
CA GLU A 16 -16.86 -18.40 11.54
C GLU A 16 -17.24 -18.51 13.02
N LYS A 17 -16.90 -17.51 13.84
CA LYS A 17 -17.24 -17.50 15.27
C LYS A 17 -18.75 -17.43 15.49
N LEU A 18 -19.47 -16.61 14.71
CA LEU A 18 -20.93 -16.49 14.79
C LEU A 18 -21.63 -17.80 14.37
N VAL A 19 -21.13 -18.46 13.33
CA VAL A 19 -21.62 -19.78 12.88
C VAL A 19 -21.38 -20.83 13.96
N LYS A 20 -20.16 -20.95 14.48
CA LYS A 20 -19.85 -21.92 15.56
C LYS A 20 -20.67 -21.65 16.84
N GLY A 21 -21.08 -20.41 17.06
CA GLY A 21 -21.99 -20.01 18.15
C GLY A 21 -23.48 -20.21 17.86
N ASN A 22 -23.85 -20.76 16.69
CA ASN A 22 -25.23 -20.93 16.23
C ASN A 22 -26.05 -19.62 16.18
N LEU A 23 -25.39 -18.50 15.84
CA LEU A 23 -26.01 -17.17 15.80
C LEU A 23 -26.46 -16.76 14.39
N ILE A 24 -25.82 -17.30 13.36
CA ILE A 24 -26.15 -17.09 11.94
C ILE A 24 -26.08 -18.41 11.18
N PHE A 25 -26.74 -18.48 10.03
CA PHE A 25 -26.73 -19.65 9.13
C PHE A 25 -27.16 -20.96 9.81
N ARG A 26 -27.95 -20.86 10.89
CA ARG A 26 -28.37 -21.98 11.75
C ARG A 26 -27.19 -22.85 12.23
N GLY A 27 -26.01 -22.23 12.38
CA GLY A 27 -24.79 -22.92 12.79
C GLY A 27 -24.15 -23.79 11.70
N VAL A 28 -24.67 -23.76 10.47
CA VAL A 28 -24.14 -24.50 9.33
C VAL A 28 -23.26 -23.58 8.49
N GLY A 29 -21.94 -23.78 8.57
CA GLY A 29 -20.98 -23.12 7.69
C GLY A 29 -20.58 -24.01 6.51
N SER A 30 -19.51 -23.64 5.83
CA SER A 30 -18.93 -24.39 4.71
C SER A 30 -17.44 -24.63 4.91
N GLN A 31 -16.87 -25.57 4.16
CA GLN A 31 -15.42 -25.79 4.16
C GLN A 31 -14.65 -24.53 3.74
N LEU A 32 -15.18 -23.78 2.77
CA LEU A 32 -14.59 -22.52 2.32
C LEU A 32 -14.59 -21.49 3.44
N LEU A 33 -15.71 -21.30 4.15
CA LEU A 33 -15.80 -20.36 5.27
C LEU A 33 -14.79 -20.67 6.37
N PHE A 34 -14.48 -21.95 6.62
CA PHE A 34 -13.54 -22.38 7.67
C PHE A 34 -12.08 -22.46 7.21
N THR A 35 -11.80 -22.19 5.94
CA THR A 35 -10.44 -22.16 5.41
C THR A 35 -9.88 -20.74 5.47
N PRO A 36 -8.67 -20.50 5.99
CA PRO A 36 -8.07 -19.16 6.02
C PRO A 36 -7.96 -18.52 4.64
N ASN A 37 -8.13 -17.19 4.57
CA ASN A 37 -7.95 -16.36 3.37
C ASN A 37 -8.92 -16.64 2.20
N THR A 38 -10.05 -17.30 2.45
CA THR A 38 -11.10 -17.55 1.44
C THR A 38 -12.12 -16.42 1.32
N PHE A 39 -12.06 -15.42 2.20
CA PHE A 39 -12.92 -14.24 2.15
C PHE A 39 -12.07 -13.04 1.68
N PRO A 40 -11.93 -12.81 0.37
CA PRO A 40 -11.18 -11.67 -0.16
C PRO A 40 -11.85 -10.34 0.16
N THR A 41 -11.06 -9.27 0.20
CA THR A 41 -11.53 -7.90 0.45
C THR A 41 -12.59 -7.43 -0.55
N LYS A 42 -12.60 -7.96 -1.78
CA LYS A 42 -13.62 -7.65 -2.80
C LYS A 42 -15.04 -7.92 -2.29
N PHE A 43 -15.22 -8.99 -1.50
CA PHE A 43 -16.52 -9.35 -0.95
C PHE A 43 -17.05 -8.27 -0.02
N ILE A 44 -16.18 -7.62 0.76
CA ILE A 44 -16.58 -6.50 1.62
C ILE A 44 -17.12 -5.36 0.77
N SER A 45 -16.41 -4.97 -0.30
CA SER A 45 -16.85 -3.90 -1.19
C SER A 45 -18.19 -4.21 -1.85
N GLU A 46 -18.36 -5.44 -2.35
CA GLU A 46 -19.58 -5.92 -3.03
C GLU A 46 -20.77 -6.00 -2.07
N ILE A 47 -20.58 -6.58 -0.88
CA ILE A 47 -21.62 -6.67 0.17
C ILE A 47 -22.09 -5.29 0.61
N LEU A 48 -21.18 -4.32 0.71
CA LEU A 48 -21.50 -2.96 1.13
C LEU A 48 -22.10 -2.11 0.01
N ALA A 49 -21.78 -2.43 -1.25
CA ALA A 49 -22.34 -1.78 -2.43
C ALA A 49 -23.75 -2.28 -2.78
N ASP A 50 -24.24 -3.40 -2.21
CA ASP A 50 -25.61 -3.85 -2.41
C ASP A 50 -26.63 -2.75 -2.02
N GLU A 51 -27.42 -2.32 -3.00
CA GLU A 51 -28.53 -1.36 -2.85
C GLU A 51 -29.90 -2.08 -2.94
N GLY A 52 -30.96 -1.45 -2.43
CA GLY A 52 -32.33 -1.89 -2.69
C GLY A 52 -32.82 -3.11 -1.89
N GLY A 53 -32.18 -3.44 -0.78
CA GLY A 53 -32.68 -4.40 0.22
C GLY A 53 -32.66 -5.88 -0.18
N ASN A 54 -32.59 -6.22 -1.46
CA ASN A 54 -32.57 -7.60 -1.95
C ASN A 54 -31.22 -8.31 -1.77
N MET A 55 -30.13 -7.56 -1.57
CA MET A 55 -28.79 -8.06 -1.26
C MET A 55 -28.29 -9.11 -2.26
N VAL A 56 -28.35 -8.77 -3.55
CA VAL A 56 -28.08 -9.73 -4.64
C VAL A 56 -26.61 -10.16 -4.63
N GLN A 57 -25.68 -9.21 -4.49
CA GLN A 57 -24.25 -9.51 -4.46
C GLN A 57 -23.91 -10.36 -3.23
N THR A 58 -24.48 -10.01 -2.08
CA THR A 58 -24.30 -10.76 -0.83
C THR A 58 -24.74 -12.22 -0.99
N ARG A 59 -25.87 -12.48 -1.66
CA ARG A 59 -26.34 -13.85 -1.92
C ARG A 59 -25.39 -14.61 -2.85
N GLN A 60 -24.93 -13.98 -3.91
CA GLN A 60 -23.95 -14.58 -4.83
C GLN A 60 -22.64 -14.94 -4.11
N ILE A 61 -22.20 -14.10 -3.17
CA ILE A 61 -21.02 -14.36 -2.34
C ILE A 61 -21.26 -15.54 -1.38
N LEU A 62 -22.47 -15.65 -0.80
CA LEU A 62 -22.81 -16.83 0.01
C LEU A 62 -22.81 -18.11 -0.83
N ASP A 63 -23.28 -18.06 -2.07
CA ASP A 63 -23.20 -19.18 -3.01
C ASP A 63 -21.73 -19.54 -3.34
N GLU A 64 -20.87 -18.53 -3.60
CA GLU A 64 -19.42 -18.71 -3.81
C GLU A 64 -18.73 -19.31 -2.58
N LEU A 65 -19.20 -18.95 -1.38
CA LEU A 65 -18.73 -19.53 -0.12
C LEU A 65 -19.36 -20.90 0.18
N GLY A 66 -20.31 -21.41 -0.61
CA GLY A 66 -21.00 -22.68 -0.36
C GLY A 66 -21.91 -22.66 0.86
N ILE A 67 -22.52 -21.52 1.18
CA ILE A 67 -23.47 -21.34 2.29
C ILE A 67 -24.90 -21.36 1.72
N GLU A 68 -25.55 -22.52 1.81
CA GLU A 68 -26.88 -22.72 1.21
C GLU A 68 -28.04 -22.35 2.13
N THR A 69 -27.83 -22.39 3.46
CA THR A 69 -28.89 -22.19 4.46
C THR A 69 -28.70 -20.87 5.18
N TYR A 70 -29.54 -19.90 4.87
CA TYR A 70 -29.53 -18.59 5.52
C TYR A 70 -30.93 -17.94 5.51
N VAL A 71 -31.15 -17.02 6.43
CA VAL A 71 -32.33 -16.15 6.44
C VAL A 71 -31.93 -14.70 6.19
N TYR A 72 -32.91 -13.82 5.90
CA TYR A 72 -32.63 -12.41 5.60
C TYR A 72 -31.84 -11.69 6.71
N SER A 73 -32.11 -12.02 7.98
CA SER A 73 -31.37 -11.44 9.11
C SER A 73 -29.89 -11.82 9.10
N ASP A 74 -29.50 -12.99 8.58
CA ASP A 74 -28.10 -13.38 8.49
C ASP A 74 -27.33 -12.47 7.51
N LEU A 75 -28.00 -12.04 6.43
CA LEU A 75 -27.43 -11.11 5.45
C LEU A 75 -27.18 -9.73 6.09
N LEU A 76 -28.11 -9.26 6.92
CA LEU A 76 -27.95 -8.02 7.68
C LEU A 76 -26.76 -8.11 8.65
N VAL A 77 -26.62 -9.24 9.35
CA VAL A 77 -25.49 -9.46 10.27
C VAL A 77 -24.16 -9.49 9.49
N LEU A 78 -24.10 -10.19 8.36
CA LEU A 78 -22.90 -10.21 7.51
C LEU A 78 -22.53 -8.79 7.05
N ARG A 79 -23.50 -8.01 6.58
CA ARG A 79 -23.29 -6.62 6.19
C ARG A 79 -22.80 -5.76 7.36
N GLU A 80 -23.35 -5.93 8.56
CA GLU A 80 -22.95 -5.21 9.77
C GLU A 80 -21.50 -5.55 10.17
N VAL A 81 -21.10 -6.81 10.06
CA VAL A 81 -19.71 -7.23 10.30
C VAL A 81 -18.77 -6.54 9.30
N CYS A 82 -19.12 -6.54 8.01
CA CYS A 82 -18.36 -5.84 6.97
C CYS A 82 -18.25 -4.34 7.25
N MET A 83 -19.34 -3.68 7.65
CA MET A 83 -19.34 -2.27 8.04
C MET A 83 -18.45 -2.01 9.24
N THR A 84 -18.56 -2.82 10.30
CA THR A 84 -17.80 -2.67 11.54
C THR A 84 -16.30 -2.80 11.30
N VAL A 85 -15.86 -3.84 10.59
CA VAL A 85 -14.44 -4.05 10.28
C VAL A 85 -13.89 -2.90 9.44
N SER A 86 -14.65 -2.44 8.45
CA SER A 86 -14.26 -1.36 7.55
C SER A 86 -14.23 0.01 8.22
N ARG A 87 -15.21 0.32 9.07
CA ARG A 87 -15.25 1.55 9.89
C ARG A 87 -14.07 1.62 10.84
N ARG A 88 -13.70 0.49 11.47
CA ARG A 88 -12.50 0.39 12.30
C ARG A 88 -11.22 0.69 11.49
N SER A 89 -11.09 0.09 10.31
CA SER A 89 -9.97 0.34 9.40
C SER A 89 -9.86 1.82 9.00
N ALA A 90 -10.99 2.41 8.60
CA ALA A 90 -11.08 3.84 8.26
C ALA A 90 -10.62 4.74 9.41
N ASN A 91 -11.07 4.44 10.64
CA ASN A 91 -10.73 5.26 11.81
C ASN A 91 -9.24 5.21 12.15
N LEU A 92 -8.62 4.02 12.05
CA LEU A 92 -7.18 3.86 12.31
C LEU A 92 -6.34 4.57 11.23
N CYS A 93 -6.75 4.47 9.96
CA CYS A 93 -6.12 5.21 8.87
C CYS A 93 -6.22 6.74 9.08
N ALA A 94 -7.42 7.21 9.43
CA ALA A 94 -7.67 8.62 9.73
C ALA A 94 -6.84 9.15 10.90
N ALA A 95 -6.66 8.36 11.96
CA ALA A 95 -5.83 8.74 13.10
C ALA A 95 -4.35 8.94 12.70
N ALA A 96 -3.81 8.08 11.84
CA ALA A 96 -2.46 8.23 11.32
C ALA A 96 -2.31 9.51 10.47
N ILE A 97 -3.27 9.77 9.57
CA ILE A 97 -3.28 10.99 8.74
C ILE A 97 -3.36 12.24 9.62
N ALA A 98 -4.30 12.28 10.57
CA ALA A 98 -4.48 13.43 11.47
C ALA A 98 -3.22 13.69 12.33
N CYS A 99 -2.58 12.63 12.82
CA CYS A 99 -1.31 12.74 13.56
C CYS A 99 -0.22 13.42 12.73
N VAL A 100 -0.03 12.99 11.47
CA VAL A 100 0.95 13.57 10.56
C VAL A 100 0.62 15.03 10.23
N LEU A 101 -0.64 15.33 9.91
CA LEU A 101 -1.07 16.69 9.61
C LEU A 101 -0.87 17.65 10.79
N ASN A 102 -1.26 17.23 12.00
CA ASN A 102 -1.06 18.00 13.22
C ASN A 102 0.43 18.24 13.50
N ARG A 103 1.29 17.24 13.24
CA ARG A 103 2.74 17.36 13.40
C ARG A 103 3.37 18.32 12.38
N ILE A 104 2.92 18.28 11.13
CA ILE A 104 3.40 19.17 10.06
C ILE A 104 3.00 20.63 10.33
N GLY A 105 1.82 20.86 10.90
CA GLY A 105 1.38 22.19 11.36
C GLY A 105 1.18 23.23 10.23
N LYS A 106 1.02 22.78 8.98
CA LYS A 106 0.74 23.67 7.84
C LYS A 106 -0.76 23.97 7.80
N LYS A 107 -1.13 25.23 7.58
CA LYS A 107 -2.54 25.66 7.50
C LYS A 107 -3.35 24.98 6.39
N LYS A 108 -2.69 24.51 5.33
CA LYS A 108 -3.31 23.83 4.20
C LYS A 108 -2.47 22.64 3.80
N ALA A 109 -3.11 21.49 3.62
CA ALA A 109 -2.45 20.26 3.17
C ALA A 109 -3.31 19.50 2.16
N ILE A 110 -2.66 18.76 1.27
CA ILE A 110 -3.31 17.80 0.37
C ILE A 110 -2.78 16.43 0.75
N VAL A 111 -3.67 15.48 1.00
CA VAL A 111 -3.33 14.09 1.34
C VAL A 111 -3.72 13.21 0.17
N GLY A 112 -2.72 12.68 -0.53
CA GLY A 112 -2.91 11.66 -1.56
C GLY A 112 -3.11 10.28 -0.91
N ILE A 113 -4.18 9.58 -1.28
CA ILE A 113 -4.41 8.18 -0.88
C ILE A 113 -4.56 7.33 -2.14
N ASP A 114 -3.75 6.27 -2.23
CA ASP A 114 -3.87 5.23 -3.25
C ASP A 114 -4.14 3.86 -2.59
N GLY A 115 -4.67 2.93 -3.35
CA GLY A 115 -4.92 1.55 -2.92
C GLY A 115 -6.30 1.04 -3.36
N SER A 116 -6.35 -0.21 -3.82
CA SER A 116 -7.56 -0.86 -4.32
C SER A 116 -8.71 -0.87 -3.30
N THR A 117 -8.40 -1.08 -2.02
CA THR A 117 -9.41 -1.05 -0.96
C THR A 117 -10.05 0.33 -0.83
N TYR A 118 -9.26 1.40 -0.90
CA TYR A 118 -9.79 2.76 -0.83
C TYR A 118 -10.58 3.13 -2.09
N ARG A 119 -10.08 2.70 -3.26
CA ARG A 119 -10.72 2.94 -4.55
C ARG A 119 -12.10 2.28 -4.67
N PHE A 120 -12.22 1.01 -4.30
CA PHE A 120 -13.44 0.23 -4.58
C PHE A 120 -14.43 0.18 -3.42
N HIS A 121 -13.99 0.52 -2.20
CA HIS A 121 -14.88 0.44 -1.04
C HIS A 121 -15.83 1.67 -1.00
N PRO A 122 -17.16 1.46 -1.00
CA PRO A 122 -18.14 2.52 -1.25
C PRO A 122 -18.13 3.66 -0.22
N PHE A 123 -17.70 3.38 1.02
CA PHE A 123 -17.75 4.35 2.11
C PHE A 123 -16.38 4.80 2.65
N LEU A 124 -15.26 4.27 2.13
CA LEU A 124 -13.98 4.44 2.81
C LEU A 124 -13.49 5.89 2.73
N HIS A 125 -13.66 6.53 1.57
CA HIS A 125 -13.33 7.93 1.36
C HIS A 125 -14.01 8.85 2.39
N SER A 126 -15.34 8.75 2.51
CA SER A 126 -16.11 9.61 3.42
C SER A 126 -15.77 9.33 4.87
N TRP A 127 -15.69 8.07 5.29
CA TRP A 127 -15.37 7.72 6.67
C TRP A 127 -13.97 8.17 7.10
N VAL A 128 -12.97 8.00 6.23
CA VAL A 128 -11.60 8.50 6.52
C VAL A 128 -11.63 10.03 6.61
N LYS A 129 -12.23 10.71 5.63
CA LYS A 129 -12.30 12.17 5.61
C LYS A 129 -13.00 12.74 6.85
N ASP A 130 -14.14 12.19 7.21
CA ASP A 130 -14.92 12.65 8.36
C ASP A 130 -14.16 12.41 9.67
N LYS A 131 -13.51 11.25 9.81
CA LYS A 131 -12.73 10.96 11.01
C LYS A 131 -11.44 11.79 11.09
N VAL A 132 -10.77 12.10 9.97
CA VAL A 132 -9.63 13.02 9.98
C VAL A 132 -10.10 14.39 10.46
N ARG A 133 -11.23 14.91 9.95
CA ARG A 133 -11.79 16.20 10.40
C ARG A 133 -12.11 16.24 11.89
N GLU A 134 -12.56 15.13 12.47
CA GLU A 134 -12.82 15.02 13.90
C GLU A 134 -11.55 15.10 14.76
N LEU A 135 -10.42 14.59 14.24
CA LEU A 135 -9.16 14.46 14.99
C LEU A 135 -8.16 15.60 14.72
N LEU A 136 -8.40 16.41 13.69
CA LEU A 136 -7.47 17.44 13.23
C LEU A 136 -7.63 18.75 14.01
N ASP A 137 -6.54 19.49 14.19
CA ASP A 137 -6.60 20.87 14.68
C ASP A 137 -7.54 21.70 13.78
N PRO A 138 -8.56 22.39 14.32
CA PRO A 138 -9.50 23.19 13.54
C PRO A 138 -8.87 24.29 12.67
N ASN A 139 -7.62 24.69 12.94
CA ASN A 139 -6.88 25.68 12.17
C ASN A 139 -6.18 25.10 10.93
N ILE A 140 -6.17 23.77 10.77
CA ILE A 140 -5.59 23.08 9.62
C ILE A 140 -6.70 22.68 8.66
N ASP A 141 -6.62 23.18 7.44
CA ASP A 141 -7.46 22.76 6.33
C ASP A 141 -6.77 21.64 5.53
N PHE A 142 -7.54 20.65 5.09
CA PHE A 142 -7.00 19.56 4.29
C PHE A 142 -7.97 19.08 3.22
N HIS A 143 -7.38 18.61 2.12
CA HIS A 143 -8.11 17.94 1.05
C HIS A 143 -7.58 16.52 0.87
N LEU A 144 -8.48 15.55 1.01
CA LEU A 144 -8.22 14.16 0.72
C LEU A 144 -8.44 13.91 -0.78
N VAL A 145 -7.40 13.48 -1.48
CA VAL A 145 -7.43 13.24 -2.92
C VAL A 145 -7.07 11.78 -3.16
N GLN A 146 -7.87 11.09 -3.97
CA GLN A 146 -7.47 9.77 -4.45
C GLN A 146 -6.29 9.96 -5.42
N ALA A 147 -5.12 9.53 -4.98
CA ALA A 147 -3.96 9.46 -5.85
C ALA A 147 -4.21 8.34 -6.87
N GLY A 148 -3.93 8.61 -8.15
CA GLY A 148 -3.66 7.52 -9.10
C GLY A 148 -2.28 6.93 -8.80
N ASP A 149 -1.79 6.08 -9.70
CA ASP A 149 -0.50 5.38 -9.57
C ASP A 149 0.62 6.26 -8.98
N GLY A 150 0.81 6.13 -7.67
CA GLY A 150 1.83 6.85 -6.92
C GLY A 150 3.22 6.28 -7.20
N SER A 151 3.30 4.95 -7.37
CA SER A 151 4.51 4.18 -7.68
C SER A 151 5.22 4.70 -8.93
N GLY A 152 4.53 4.67 -10.07
CA GLY A 152 5.14 4.97 -11.36
C GLY A 152 5.42 6.46 -11.53
N ARG A 153 4.57 7.32 -10.96
CA ARG A 153 4.78 8.78 -11.00
C ARG A 153 5.89 9.24 -10.07
N GLY A 154 5.94 8.70 -8.85
CA GLY A 154 7.01 8.98 -7.90
C GLY A 154 8.36 8.55 -8.47
N ALA A 155 8.45 7.31 -8.96
CA ALA A 155 9.67 6.79 -9.59
C ALA A 155 10.09 7.62 -10.82
N ALA A 156 9.15 7.99 -11.70
CA ALA A 156 9.45 8.79 -12.89
C ALA A 156 9.89 10.23 -12.54
N LEU A 157 9.30 10.83 -11.51
CA LEU A 157 9.69 12.17 -11.05
C LEU A 157 11.10 12.15 -10.44
N VAL A 158 11.39 11.14 -9.60
CA VAL A 158 12.74 10.92 -9.05
C VAL A 158 13.74 10.72 -10.18
N ALA A 159 13.42 9.89 -11.18
CA ALA A 159 14.27 9.66 -12.35
C ALA A 159 14.51 10.94 -13.17
N ALA A 160 13.47 11.75 -13.40
CA ALA A 160 13.59 13.02 -14.13
C ALA A 160 14.42 14.07 -13.37
N ILE A 161 14.32 14.11 -12.04
CA ILE A 161 15.16 14.96 -11.20
C ILE A 161 16.61 14.47 -11.26
N ALA A 162 16.85 13.16 -11.18
CA ALA A 162 18.18 12.57 -11.31
C ALA A 162 18.84 12.87 -12.67
N ASP A 163 18.07 12.79 -13.76
CA ASP A 163 18.53 13.14 -15.12
C ASP A 163 18.82 14.64 -15.26
N LYS A 164 17.92 15.52 -14.80
CA LYS A 164 18.10 16.98 -14.82
C LYS A 164 19.31 17.43 -13.99
N LEU A 165 19.62 16.71 -12.91
CA LEU A 165 20.80 16.93 -12.09
C LEU A 165 22.06 16.23 -12.65
N ASN A 166 21.98 15.61 -13.84
CA ASN A 166 23.06 14.89 -14.53
C ASN A 166 23.68 13.73 -13.72
N LEU A 167 22.91 13.14 -12.80
CA LEU A 167 23.39 12.05 -11.95
C LEU A 167 23.71 10.78 -12.77
N CYS A 168 23.04 10.59 -13.91
CA CYS A 168 23.21 9.44 -14.82
C CYS A 168 24.55 9.44 -15.57
N SER A 169 25.17 10.59 -15.79
CA SER A 169 26.43 10.72 -16.55
C SER A 169 27.69 10.48 -15.72
N ILE A 170 27.56 10.28 -14.40
CA ILE A 170 28.71 10.32 -13.48
C ILE A 170 28.96 8.96 -12.80
N PHE A 171 27.97 8.12 -12.45
CA PHE A 171 28.26 6.87 -11.71
C PHE A 171 27.28 5.69 -11.96
N PRO A 172 27.72 4.42 -11.74
CA PRO A 172 27.03 3.20 -12.21
C PRO A 172 26.02 2.57 -11.23
N THR A 173 25.92 3.07 -10.00
CA THR A 173 25.08 2.49 -8.93
C THR A 173 24.14 3.61 -8.45
N LEU A 174 22.80 3.52 -8.44
CA LEU A 174 21.98 2.64 -7.61
C LEU A 174 20.46 2.97 -7.77
N LEU A 175 19.56 2.05 -7.38
CA LEU A 175 18.19 2.31 -6.92
C LEU A 175 17.96 1.43 -5.67
N ILE A 176 17.61 1.99 -4.49
CA ILE A 176 17.25 1.19 -3.32
C ILE A 176 15.73 1.21 -3.13
N PHE A 177 15.12 0.03 -3.14
CA PHE A 177 13.77 -0.20 -2.66
C PHE A 177 13.82 -0.58 -1.18
N ILE A 178 13.14 0.15 -0.33
CA ILE A 178 12.77 -0.32 1.01
C ILE A 178 11.42 -1.01 0.87
N ALA A 179 11.31 -2.25 1.31
CA ALA A 179 10.03 -2.89 1.61
C ALA A 179 9.94 -3.06 3.13
N ILE A 180 9.15 -2.22 3.78
CA ILE A 180 8.82 -2.40 5.20
C ILE A 180 7.64 -3.36 5.25
N ASN A 181 7.93 -4.61 5.60
CA ASN A 181 6.89 -5.58 5.92
C ASN A 181 6.49 -5.37 7.38
N PHE A 182 5.41 -4.63 7.61
CA PHE A 182 4.74 -4.65 8.90
C PHE A 182 3.97 -5.95 9.01
N PHE A 183 4.43 -6.86 9.86
CA PHE A 183 3.62 -7.97 10.27
C PHE A 183 2.63 -7.53 11.37
N PRO A 184 1.33 -7.83 11.23
CA PRO A 184 0.81 -8.71 10.21
C PRO A 184 0.28 -7.96 8.99
N TYR A 185 0.19 -6.62 8.97
CA TYR A 185 -0.82 -5.94 8.15
C TYR A 185 -0.49 -4.55 7.51
N VAL A 186 0.75 -4.21 7.17
CA VAL A 186 1.05 -3.04 6.30
C VAL A 186 2.25 -3.38 5.39
N LEU A 187 2.08 -3.23 4.09
CA LEU A 187 3.19 -3.25 3.13
C LEU A 187 3.40 -1.81 2.72
N ASP A 188 4.50 -1.23 3.19
CA ASP A 188 4.92 0.11 2.80
C ASP A 188 6.22 -0.03 2.03
N TYR A 189 6.30 0.55 0.84
CA TYR A 189 7.53 0.55 0.07
C TYR A 189 7.94 1.98 -0.21
N HIS A 190 9.23 2.23 -0.08
CA HIS A 190 9.80 3.54 -0.28
C HIS A 190 11.02 3.43 -1.19
N VAL A 191 11.17 4.36 -2.12
CA VAL A 191 12.26 4.33 -3.10
C VAL A 191 13.09 5.59 -2.96
N PHE A 192 14.39 5.41 -2.76
CA PHE A 192 15.35 6.50 -2.76
C PHE A 192 16.57 6.14 -3.60
N ALA A 193 17.25 7.15 -4.12
CA ALA A 193 18.52 6.95 -4.81
C ALA A 193 19.67 7.28 -3.85
N MET A 194 20.73 6.48 -3.90
CA MET A 194 22.00 6.80 -3.25
C MET A 194 23.10 6.88 -4.31
N LEU A 195 23.90 7.92 -4.22
CA LEU A 195 24.98 8.24 -5.16
C LEU A 195 26.28 8.41 -4.38
N HIS A 196 27.38 7.89 -4.88
CA HIS A 196 28.71 8.23 -4.35
C HIS A 196 29.23 9.51 -5.02
N HIS A 197 29.73 10.46 -4.24
CA HIS A 197 30.35 11.69 -4.72
C HIS A 197 31.76 11.85 -4.13
N ASP A 198 32.78 11.99 -4.99
CA ASP A 198 34.20 11.94 -4.60
C ASP A 198 34.59 12.85 -3.42
N GLN A 199 33.97 14.03 -3.30
CA GLN A 199 34.26 14.99 -2.22
C GLN A 199 33.27 14.95 -1.05
N GLN A 200 32.08 14.40 -1.25
CA GLN A 200 30.97 14.49 -0.29
C GLN A 200 30.53 13.12 0.26
N GLY A 201 31.14 12.04 -0.23
CA GLY A 201 30.79 10.66 0.12
C GLY A 201 29.44 10.25 -0.47
N GLU A 202 28.77 9.32 0.19
CA GLU A 202 27.47 8.81 -0.22
C GLU A 202 26.36 9.82 0.11
N LEU A 203 25.62 10.22 -0.92
CA LEU A 203 24.50 11.15 -0.87
C LEU A 203 23.19 10.42 -1.16
N ILE A 204 22.15 10.76 -0.42
CA ILE A 204 20.79 10.24 -0.57
C ILE A 204 19.89 11.31 -1.20
N PHE A 205 19.22 10.90 -2.27
CA PHE A 205 18.20 11.64 -2.96
C PHE A 205 16.86 10.95 -2.69
N ASP A 206 16.17 11.46 -1.68
CA ASP A 206 14.84 11.03 -1.29
C ASP A 206 13.93 12.26 -1.24
N LEU A 207 12.82 12.25 -1.96
CA LEU A 207 11.87 13.37 -2.01
C LEU A 207 10.84 13.31 -0.88
N ASP A 208 10.70 12.17 -0.21
CA ASP A 208 9.67 11.92 0.80
C ASP A 208 10.19 12.05 2.24
N THR A 209 11.47 12.41 2.39
CA THR A 209 12.09 12.72 3.68
C THR A 209 12.06 14.22 4.00
N THR A 210 12.01 14.55 5.29
CA THR A 210 12.16 15.94 5.79
C THR A 210 13.61 16.37 5.96
N LEU A 211 14.57 15.50 5.62
CA LEU A 211 16.00 15.81 5.68
C LEU A 211 16.39 16.79 4.57
N GLN A 212 17.62 17.32 4.67
CA GLN A 212 18.18 18.14 3.61
C GLN A 212 18.22 17.34 2.30
N PHE A 213 17.90 17.97 1.17
CA PHE A 213 17.96 17.33 -0.14
C PHE A 213 19.16 17.84 -0.96
N PRO A 214 20.12 16.97 -1.34
CA PRO A 214 20.37 15.63 -0.79
C PRO A 214 20.97 15.71 0.64
N CYS A 215 20.93 14.58 1.37
CA CYS A 215 21.62 14.42 2.66
C CYS A 215 22.69 13.31 2.58
N SER A 216 23.59 13.23 3.56
CA SER A 216 24.54 12.12 3.62
C SER A 216 23.82 10.79 3.92
N ALA A 217 24.36 9.68 3.43
CA ALA A 217 23.85 8.34 3.75
C ALA A 217 23.87 8.06 5.25
N LYS A 218 24.91 8.53 5.94
CA LYS A 218 24.99 8.45 7.41
C LYS A 218 23.80 9.13 8.08
N GLU A 219 23.55 10.38 7.73
CA GLU A 219 22.42 11.15 8.28
C GLU A 219 21.08 10.49 7.95
N TYR A 220 20.92 9.99 6.73
CA TYR A 220 19.70 9.32 6.30
C TYR A 220 19.44 8.02 7.10
N VAL A 221 20.47 7.20 7.31
CA VAL A 221 20.33 5.98 8.13
C VAL A 221 19.98 6.35 9.58
N GLU A 222 20.69 7.33 10.15
CA GLU A 222 20.51 7.77 11.54
C GLU A 222 19.17 8.49 11.81
N LYS A 223 18.55 9.11 10.80
CA LYS A 223 17.36 9.95 11.01
C LYS A 223 16.11 9.47 10.29
N ALA A 224 16.24 8.86 9.11
CA ALA A 224 15.12 8.34 8.33
C ALA A 224 14.94 6.83 8.53
N ILE A 225 16.01 6.01 8.37
CA ILE A 225 15.91 4.56 8.54
C ILE A 225 15.74 4.16 10.00
N ARG A 226 16.45 4.83 10.91
CA ARG A 226 16.37 4.63 12.37
C ARG A 226 16.52 3.15 12.76
N PRO A 227 17.68 2.51 12.52
CA PRO A 227 17.90 1.11 12.90
C PRO A 227 17.71 0.89 14.41
N ASP A 228 18.00 1.92 15.22
CA ASP A 228 17.81 1.99 16.67
C ASP A 228 16.35 1.95 17.13
N CYS A 229 15.40 2.22 16.24
CA CYS A 229 13.98 2.16 16.56
C CYS A 229 13.52 0.70 16.60
N GLU A 230 13.16 0.21 17.79
CA GLU A 230 12.60 -1.14 17.95
C GLU A 230 11.28 -1.27 17.18
N CYS A 231 11.34 -1.97 16.05
CA CYS A 231 10.18 -2.31 15.25
C CYS A 231 9.63 -3.65 15.77
N HIS A 232 8.81 -3.64 16.82
CA HIS A 232 8.26 -4.87 17.39
C HIS A 232 7.61 -5.76 16.29
N ASN A 233 8.18 -6.96 16.09
CA ASN A 233 7.73 -8.01 15.18
C ASN A 233 7.75 -7.71 13.65
N ASN A 234 8.44 -6.67 13.19
CA ASN A 234 8.46 -6.27 11.76
C ASN A 234 9.85 -6.42 11.14
N ARG A 235 9.92 -6.88 9.88
CA ARG A 235 11.17 -7.00 9.12
C ARG A 235 11.29 -5.86 8.12
N ARG A 236 12.42 -5.16 8.17
CA ARG A 236 12.76 -4.06 7.26
C ARG A 236 13.69 -4.59 6.18
N LEU A 237 13.18 -4.75 4.96
CA LEU A 237 13.93 -5.31 3.85
C LEU A 237 14.38 -4.21 2.89
N PHE A 238 15.58 -4.38 2.34
CA PHE A 238 16.20 -3.45 1.40
C PHE A 238 16.59 -4.20 0.13
N ARG A 239 15.95 -3.90 -0.99
CA ARG A 239 16.41 -4.34 -2.30
C ARG A 239 17.30 -3.26 -2.90
N VAL A 240 18.58 -3.56 -2.98
CA VAL A 240 19.61 -2.73 -3.61
C VAL A 240 19.76 -3.15 -5.06
N VAL A 241 19.50 -2.21 -5.95
CA VAL A 241 19.59 -2.39 -7.40
C VAL A 241 20.73 -1.54 -7.93
N ASP A 242 21.55 -2.11 -8.80
CA ASP A 242 22.55 -1.35 -9.54
C ASP A 242 21.87 -0.45 -10.60
N ALA A 243 22.31 0.79 -10.76
CA ALA A 243 21.64 1.73 -11.67
C ALA A 243 21.73 1.27 -13.13
N LYS A 244 22.87 0.71 -13.54
CA LYS A 244 23.01 0.17 -14.89
C LYS A 244 22.03 -0.98 -15.10
N LEU A 245 21.93 -1.89 -14.12
CA LEU A 245 20.94 -2.96 -14.15
C LEU A 245 19.49 -2.43 -14.27
N TYR A 246 19.15 -1.40 -13.50
CA TYR A 246 17.82 -0.79 -13.52
C TYR A 246 17.52 -0.15 -14.88
N ILE A 247 18.43 0.68 -15.39
CA ILE A 247 18.28 1.36 -16.69
C ILE A 247 18.16 0.35 -17.84
N GLU A 248 18.96 -0.73 -17.81
CA GLU A 248 18.96 -1.74 -18.89
C GLU A 248 17.71 -2.63 -18.87
N LYS A 249 17.16 -2.94 -17.69
CA LYS A 249 16.11 -3.96 -17.53
C LYS A 249 14.74 -3.42 -17.19
N PHE A 250 14.62 -2.24 -16.60
CA PHE A 250 13.32 -1.71 -16.18
C PHE A 250 12.44 -1.42 -17.40
N ALA A 251 11.22 -1.95 -17.39
CA ALA A 251 10.23 -1.73 -18.44
C ALA A 251 8.86 -1.49 -17.81
N SER A 252 8.19 -0.45 -18.26
CA SER A 252 6.83 -0.10 -17.92
C SER A 252 6.12 0.58 -19.09
N ASP A 253 5.15 -0.13 -19.65
CA ASP A 253 4.20 0.35 -20.65
C ASP A 253 3.16 1.33 -20.08
N ARG A 254 3.23 1.61 -18.78
CA ARG A 254 2.31 2.48 -18.03
C ARG A 254 0.84 2.04 -18.06
N SER A 255 0.55 0.80 -18.44
CA SER A 255 -0.81 0.24 -18.40
C SER A 255 -1.42 0.36 -16.99
N HIS A 256 -0.61 0.16 -15.95
CA HIS A 256 -1.00 0.36 -14.54
C HIS A 256 -1.43 1.80 -14.20
N MET A 257 -1.00 2.81 -14.97
CA MET A 257 -1.39 4.21 -14.79
C MET A 257 -2.73 4.54 -15.45
N ILE A 258 -3.18 3.72 -16.41
CA ILE A 258 -4.34 3.97 -17.24
C ILE A 258 -5.53 3.20 -16.65
N SER A 259 -6.51 3.94 -16.16
CA SER A 259 -7.81 3.38 -15.79
C SER A 259 -8.91 4.35 -16.21
N PRO A 260 -10.16 3.87 -16.39
CA PRO A 260 -11.30 4.73 -16.73
C PRO A 260 -11.53 5.90 -15.75
N GLU A 261 -10.96 5.81 -14.55
CA GLU A 261 -11.14 6.77 -13.45
C GLU A 261 -9.87 7.62 -13.18
N THR A 262 -8.82 7.50 -13.99
CA THR A 262 -7.56 8.23 -13.75
C THR A 262 -7.69 9.71 -14.17
N PHE A 263 -7.70 10.63 -13.21
CA PHE A 263 -7.79 12.09 -13.44
C PHE A 263 -6.49 12.77 -13.92
N ALA A 264 -5.39 12.03 -14.03
CA ALA A 264 -4.12 12.59 -14.47
C ALA A 264 -3.52 11.73 -15.58
N HIS A 265 -3.10 12.40 -16.64
CA HIS A 265 -2.49 11.74 -17.78
C HIS A 265 -1.14 11.15 -17.40
N PRO A 266 -0.73 10.00 -17.99
CA PRO A 266 0.65 9.54 -17.89
C PRO A 266 1.60 10.68 -18.30
N PRO A 267 2.83 10.70 -17.75
CA PRO A 267 3.78 11.73 -18.12
C PRO A 267 4.00 11.84 -19.63
N PRO A 268 4.24 13.05 -20.19
CA PRO A 268 4.28 13.26 -21.62
C PRO A 268 5.54 12.68 -22.30
N TRP A 269 6.56 12.27 -21.54
CA TRP A 269 7.76 11.63 -22.08
C TRP A 269 7.52 10.16 -22.45
N PRO A 270 8.31 9.59 -23.38
CA PRO A 270 8.13 8.21 -23.86
C PRO A 270 8.02 7.19 -22.73
N ILE A 271 7.22 6.13 -22.95
CA ILE A 271 7.20 4.96 -22.07
C ILE A 271 8.60 4.34 -22.01
N ILE A 272 8.92 3.72 -20.87
CA ILE A 272 10.22 3.07 -20.68
C ILE A 272 10.00 1.60 -21.05
N VAL A 273 10.53 1.15 -22.18
CA VAL A 273 10.42 -0.24 -22.61
C VAL A 273 11.79 -0.72 -23.04
N THR A 274 12.06 -2.01 -22.87
CA THR A 274 13.29 -2.62 -23.36
C THR A 274 12.98 -3.39 -24.65
N HIS A 275 14.02 -3.75 -25.40
CA HIS A 275 13.88 -4.55 -26.63
C HIS A 275 13.06 -5.85 -26.45
N ASN A 276 13.09 -6.44 -25.24
CA ASN A 276 12.46 -7.73 -24.94
C ASN A 276 11.28 -7.65 -23.95
N CYS A 277 10.97 -6.48 -23.39
CA CYS A 277 9.97 -6.38 -22.33
C CYS A 277 9.23 -5.05 -22.39
N GLN A 278 7.89 -5.12 -22.38
CA GLN A 278 7.02 -3.95 -22.31
C GLN A 278 6.68 -3.57 -20.87
N ASN A 279 6.49 -4.53 -19.97
CA ASN A 279 6.18 -4.26 -18.57
C ASN A 279 6.73 -5.35 -17.66
N ASN A 280 7.52 -4.94 -16.66
CA ASN A 280 8.00 -5.81 -15.59
C ASN A 280 7.95 -5.14 -14.21
N LEU A 281 7.20 -4.04 -14.05
CA LEU A 281 7.14 -3.26 -12.81
C LEU A 281 6.86 -4.13 -11.57
N SER A 282 5.90 -5.05 -11.64
CA SER A 282 5.53 -5.91 -10.49
C SER A 282 6.71 -6.74 -9.98
N LYS A 283 7.59 -7.19 -10.88
CA LYS A 283 8.74 -8.04 -10.53
C LYS A 283 9.82 -7.27 -9.77
N TRP A 284 9.91 -5.95 -9.98
CA TRP A 284 10.81 -5.07 -9.22
C TRP A 284 10.29 -4.81 -7.80
N LEU A 285 8.98 -4.90 -7.60
CA LEU A 285 8.31 -4.67 -6.31
C LEU A 285 8.24 -5.92 -5.44
N GLU A 286 8.34 -7.11 -6.03
CA GLU A 286 8.35 -8.38 -5.29
C GLU A 286 9.66 -8.54 -4.50
N VAL A 287 9.54 -8.84 -3.20
CA VAL A 287 10.66 -9.12 -2.30
C VAL A 287 10.42 -10.42 -1.56
N ALA A 288 11.25 -11.43 -1.82
CA ALA A 288 11.17 -12.72 -1.13
C ALA A 288 11.73 -12.58 0.30
N VAL A 289 10.95 -13.01 1.29
CA VAL A 289 11.22 -12.76 2.71
C VAL A 289 12.00 -13.91 3.36
N ASP A 290 11.96 -15.09 2.76
CA ASP A 290 12.42 -16.37 3.33
C ASP A 290 13.95 -16.58 3.28
N ARG A 291 14.70 -15.75 2.54
CA ARG A 291 16.16 -15.95 2.33
C ARG A 291 16.93 -14.63 2.19
N CYS A 292 17.14 -13.88 3.26
CA CYS A 292 18.04 -12.70 3.22
C CYS A 292 19.43 -13.07 3.79
N PRO A 293 20.55 -12.52 3.25
CA PRO A 293 20.61 -11.81 1.97
C PRO A 293 20.47 -12.77 0.77
N HIS A 294 19.89 -12.30 -0.33
CA HIS A 294 19.89 -13.02 -1.61
C HIS A 294 19.94 -12.06 -2.79
N THR A 295 20.46 -12.54 -3.92
CA THR A 295 20.47 -11.79 -5.19
C THR A 295 19.58 -12.48 -6.19
N ASP A 296 18.71 -11.72 -6.84
CA ASP A 296 17.91 -12.16 -7.98
C ASP A 296 18.21 -11.32 -9.24
N SER A 297 17.38 -11.47 -10.28
CA SER A 297 17.55 -10.74 -11.54
C SER A 297 17.33 -9.22 -11.44
N TYR A 298 16.82 -8.74 -10.30
CA TYR A 298 16.35 -7.39 -10.01
C TYR A 298 17.11 -6.76 -8.83
N GLY A 299 18.22 -7.34 -8.38
CA GLY A 299 19.09 -6.78 -7.35
C GLY A 299 19.34 -7.70 -6.17
N CYS A 300 20.00 -7.17 -5.14
CA CYS A 300 20.27 -7.88 -3.89
C CYS A 300 19.31 -7.41 -2.80
N VAL A 301 18.70 -8.34 -2.09
CA VAL A 301 17.80 -8.08 -0.97
C VAL A 301 18.54 -8.34 0.34
N PHE A 302 18.44 -7.38 1.25
CA PHE A 302 19.00 -7.41 2.60
C PHE A 302 17.90 -7.29 3.65
N ASP A 303 18.16 -7.80 4.85
CA ASP A 303 17.33 -7.62 6.03
C ASP A 303 18.09 -6.77 7.03
N LEU A 304 17.53 -5.65 7.47
CA LEU A 304 18.18 -4.75 8.42
C LEU A 304 18.49 -5.44 9.74
N GLU A 305 17.69 -6.43 10.13
CA GLU A 305 17.86 -7.15 11.39
C GLU A 305 19.00 -8.20 11.33
N GLN A 306 19.64 -8.37 10.16
CA GLN A 306 20.75 -9.31 9.93
C GLN A 306 22.06 -8.63 9.48
N VAL A 307 22.08 -7.30 9.42
CA VAL A 307 23.23 -6.47 9.01
C VAL A 307 23.85 -5.79 10.24
#